data_AF-A0A9E5E367-F1
#
_entry.id   AF-A0A9E5E367-F1
#
_cell.length_a   1.000
_cell.length_b   1.000
_cell.length_c   1.000
_cell.angle_alpha   90.00
_cell.angle_beta   90.00
_cell.angle_gamma   90.00
#
_symmetry.space_group_name_H-M   'P 1'
#
loop_
_entity.id
_entity.type
_entity.pdbx_description
1 polymer ?
#
loop_
_entity_poly.entity_id
_entity_poly.type
_entity_poly.pdbx_seq_one_letter_code
_entity_poly.pdbx_strand_id
1 'polypeptide(L)'
;MSLTTPVFLRPLLARPVAILGAGACGRGLTALLDKLGVIETQVYDQAHGTAFDFNVDAAARCGLVIFSSDFSSDHPWLVTARAAGCECMGELDFAALFWRGQVIAVAGSEGREILVEFLAFALRSNGFEASAVCDRGYPFAQLVAECGGGSLAAAEKIAVCEVNPSQAGTLRHFRADATLWTNYSEADFDGYLNPAACFAANWTLVACTAPGGFVAGSSVQVFASRWHLPLPARAVVATAAQPADPLLAETVFATYPMRESFVLAAAWWGAAGFQPSELYAAARTFRLARKCPSSDVETAETARGLNSKIADFLSTDVSPRNSTELHAITLLNRPY
;
A
#
# COMPACT_ATOMS: atom_id res chain seq x y z
N MET A 1 -11.56 -6.59 -24.51
CA MET A 1 -10.32 -5.97 -25.06
C MET A 1 -9.15 -6.47 -24.24
N SER A 2 -8.04 -6.77 -24.91
CA SER A 2 -6.82 -7.29 -24.28
C SER A 2 -6.10 -6.23 -23.46
N LEU A 3 -5.38 -6.67 -22.43
CA LEU A 3 -4.41 -5.83 -21.73
C LEU A 3 -3.45 -5.23 -22.76
N THR A 4 -3.18 -3.92 -22.65
CA THR A 4 -2.29 -3.22 -23.58
C THR A 4 -0.93 -3.04 -22.94
N THR A 5 0.09 -3.70 -23.49
CA THR A 5 1.46 -3.59 -22.98
C THR A 5 2.06 -2.21 -23.30
N PRO A 6 2.49 -1.44 -22.27
CA PRO A 6 3.22 -0.19 -22.45
C PRO A 6 4.44 -0.37 -23.34
N VAL A 7 4.75 0.62 -24.18
CA VAL A 7 5.81 0.52 -25.20
C VAL A 7 7.17 0.15 -24.60
N PHE A 8 7.53 0.75 -23.47
CA PHE A 8 8.80 0.49 -22.79
C PHE A 8 8.93 -0.94 -22.25
N LEU A 9 7.79 -1.58 -21.94
CA LEU A 9 7.75 -2.90 -21.32
C LEU A 9 7.81 -4.04 -22.35
N ARG A 10 7.41 -3.79 -23.60
CA ARG A 10 7.43 -4.77 -24.70
C ARG A 10 8.77 -5.49 -24.89
N PRO A 11 9.93 -4.81 -25.00
CA PRO A 11 11.21 -5.51 -25.16
C PRO A 11 11.59 -6.35 -23.94
N LEU A 12 11.11 -5.98 -22.75
CA LEU A 12 11.39 -6.69 -21.51
C LEU A 12 10.59 -8.00 -21.42
N LEU A 13 9.31 -7.97 -21.85
CA LEU A 13 8.43 -9.15 -21.90
C LEU A 13 8.71 -10.10 -23.07
N ALA A 14 9.53 -9.69 -24.04
CA ALA A 14 10.01 -10.56 -25.12
C ALA A 14 11.12 -11.53 -24.68
N ARG A 15 11.65 -11.33 -23.46
CA ARG A 15 12.63 -12.19 -22.80
C ARG A 15 11.95 -12.94 -21.65
N PRO A 16 12.58 -13.99 -21.09
CA PRO A 16 12.10 -14.62 -19.87
C PRO A 16 11.88 -13.59 -18.76
N VAL A 17 10.77 -13.70 -18.03
CA VAL A 17 10.44 -12.86 -16.89
C VAL A 17 10.66 -13.66 -15.60
N ALA A 18 11.39 -13.08 -14.65
CA ALA A 18 11.56 -13.68 -13.33
C ALA A 18 10.54 -13.10 -12.35
N ILE A 19 9.93 -13.97 -11.55
CA ILE A 19 9.10 -13.61 -10.40
C ILE A 19 9.83 -14.04 -9.14
N LEU A 20 10.01 -13.13 -8.19
CA LEU A 20 10.54 -13.44 -6.86
C LEU A 20 9.39 -13.58 -5.87
N GLY A 21 9.24 -14.78 -5.30
CA GLY A 21 8.19 -15.20 -4.38
C GLY A 21 7.09 -16.03 -5.05
N ALA A 22 6.84 -17.25 -4.55
CA ALA A 22 5.83 -18.19 -5.05
C ALA A 22 4.50 -18.15 -4.27
N GLY A 23 4.38 -17.21 -3.32
CA GLY A 23 3.16 -16.95 -2.54
C GLY A 23 1.97 -16.47 -3.37
N ALA A 24 0.98 -15.88 -2.70
CA ALA A 24 -0.21 -15.33 -3.38
C ALA A 24 0.20 -14.35 -4.49
N CYS A 25 1.10 -13.42 -4.19
CA CYS A 25 1.68 -12.46 -5.11
C CYS A 25 2.23 -13.11 -6.39
N GLY A 26 3.08 -14.13 -6.25
CA GLY A 26 3.66 -14.83 -7.39
C GLY A 26 2.62 -15.48 -8.29
N ARG A 27 1.59 -16.12 -7.70
CA ARG A 27 0.49 -16.71 -8.47
C ARG A 27 -0.32 -15.66 -9.22
N GLY A 28 -0.60 -14.51 -8.60
CA GLY A 28 -1.28 -13.38 -9.24
C GLY A 28 -0.48 -12.81 -10.42
N LEU A 29 0.84 -12.67 -10.25
CA LEU A 29 1.75 -12.23 -11.31
C LEU A 29 1.81 -13.23 -12.47
N THR A 30 1.93 -14.53 -12.19
CA THR A 30 1.88 -15.56 -13.23
C THR A 30 0.58 -15.47 -14.03
N ALA A 31 -0.57 -15.37 -13.35
CA ALA A 31 -1.87 -15.23 -14.03
C ALA A 31 -1.94 -13.98 -14.91
N LEU A 32 -1.36 -12.85 -14.46
CA LEU A 32 -1.31 -11.63 -15.24
C LEU A 32 -0.39 -11.75 -16.46
N LEU A 33 0.81 -12.32 -16.29
CA LEU A 33 1.77 -12.52 -17.38
C LEU A 33 1.23 -13.50 -18.44
N ASP A 34 0.49 -14.54 -18.03
CA ASP A 34 -0.22 -15.44 -18.94
C ASP A 34 -1.25 -14.68 -19.79
N LYS A 35 -2.01 -13.75 -19.18
CA LYS A 35 -2.96 -12.89 -19.91
C LYS A 35 -2.27 -11.92 -20.87
N LEU A 36 -1.02 -11.55 -20.58
CA LEU A 36 -0.18 -10.71 -21.45
C LEU A 36 0.49 -11.50 -22.59
N GLY A 37 0.41 -12.83 -22.57
CA GLY A 37 1.02 -13.69 -23.58
C GLY A 37 2.54 -13.76 -23.46
N VAL A 38 3.09 -13.61 -22.24
CA VAL A 38 4.53 -13.75 -21.99
C VAL A 38 4.95 -15.19 -22.25
N ILE A 39 6.00 -15.36 -23.06
CA ILE A 39 6.41 -16.67 -23.58
C ILE A 39 7.01 -17.55 -22.48
N GLU A 40 7.81 -16.94 -21.59
CA GLU A 40 8.52 -17.66 -20.54
C GLU A 40 8.51 -16.86 -19.24
N THR A 41 7.95 -17.48 -18.20
CA THR A 41 7.91 -16.94 -16.83
C THR A 41 8.53 -17.96 -15.88
N GLN A 42 9.43 -17.52 -15.00
CA GLN A 42 10.05 -18.39 -14.00
C GLN A 42 9.92 -17.81 -12.61
N VAL A 43 9.46 -18.64 -11.67
CA VAL A 43 9.26 -18.26 -10.26
C VAL A 43 10.44 -18.76 -9.43
N TYR A 44 10.95 -17.89 -8.57
CA TYR A 44 12.07 -18.13 -7.66
C TYR A 44 11.62 -17.89 -6.22
N ASP A 45 11.94 -18.78 -5.30
CA ASP A 45 11.47 -18.70 -3.92
C ASP A 45 12.40 -19.46 -2.98
N GLN A 46 12.99 -18.74 -2.00
CA GLN A 46 13.94 -19.30 -1.04
C GLN A 46 13.34 -20.42 -0.17
N ALA A 47 12.03 -20.40 0.07
CA ALA A 47 11.34 -21.41 0.87
C ALA A 47 11.28 -22.77 0.16
N HIS A 48 11.55 -22.83 -1.14
CA HIS A 48 11.50 -24.05 -1.95
C HIS A 48 12.89 -24.69 -2.16
N GLY A 49 13.92 -24.15 -1.52
CA GLY A 49 15.30 -24.66 -1.56
C GLY A 49 16.13 -24.07 -2.70
N THR A 50 17.44 -24.35 -2.66
CA THR A 50 18.46 -23.65 -3.49
C THR A 50 18.32 -23.86 -5.00
N ALA A 51 17.60 -24.90 -5.44
CA ALA A 51 17.28 -25.11 -6.85
C ALA A 51 16.35 -24.02 -7.42
N PHE A 52 15.64 -23.30 -6.55
CA PHE A 52 14.76 -22.19 -6.88
C PHE A 52 15.39 -20.83 -6.54
N ASP A 53 16.71 -20.80 -6.30
CA ASP A 53 17.43 -19.56 -6.05
C ASP A 53 17.62 -18.76 -7.33
N PHE A 54 17.38 -17.45 -7.22
CA PHE A 54 17.73 -16.51 -8.28
C PHE A 54 19.23 -16.18 -8.23
N ASN A 55 19.94 -16.43 -9.32
CA ASN A 55 21.39 -16.27 -9.43
C ASN A 55 21.79 -15.47 -10.68
N VAL A 56 23.10 -15.30 -10.89
CA VAL A 56 23.65 -14.51 -12.01
C VAL A 56 23.23 -15.07 -13.38
N ASP A 57 23.17 -16.39 -13.54
CA ASP A 57 22.77 -17.02 -14.79
C ASP A 57 21.29 -16.79 -15.08
N ALA A 58 20.43 -16.87 -14.04
CA ALA A 58 19.02 -16.51 -14.15
C ALA A 58 18.84 -15.03 -14.53
N ALA A 59 19.58 -14.14 -13.86
CA ALA A 59 19.56 -12.71 -14.13
C ALA A 59 20.01 -12.38 -15.56
N ALA A 60 21.05 -13.02 -16.07
CA ALA A 60 21.54 -12.78 -17.43
C ALA A 60 20.51 -13.13 -18.53
N ARG A 61 19.60 -14.07 -18.26
CA ARG A 61 18.57 -14.49 -19.23
C ARG A 61 17.37 -13.56 -19.27
N CYS A 62 16.98 -12.98 -18.12
CA CYS A 62 15.77 -12.16 -18.04
C CYS A 62 16.01 -10.68 -18.36
N GLY A 63 14.95 -10.00 -18.82
CA GLY A 63 14.94 -8.54 -18.97
C GLY A 63 14.19 -7.83 -17.84
N LEU A 64 13.31 -8.56 -17.15
CA LEU A 64 12.42 -8.06 -16.11
C LEU A 64 12.39 -9.03 -14.93
N VAL A 65 12.53 -8.47 -13.73
CA VAL A 65 12.33 -9.15 -12.46
C VAL A 65 11.19 -8.45 -11.71
N ILE A 66 10.15 -9.21 -11.37
CA ILE A 66 9.00 -8.72 -10.62
C ILE A 66 9.01 -9.37 -9.23
N PHE A 67 8.79 -8.60 -8.16
CA PHE A 67 8.94 -9.09 -6.79
C PHE A 67 7.77 -8.72 -5.88
N SER A 68 7.50 -9.57 -4.88
CA SER A 68 6.54 -9.28 -3.81
C SER A 68 7.10 -8.28 -2.78
N SER A 69 6.24 -7.75 -1.91
CA SER A 69 6.62 -6.87 -0.80
C SER A 69 7.58 -7.51 0.21
N ASP A 70 7.71 -8.84 0.20
CA ASP A 70 8.61 -9.58 1.10
C ASP A 70 10.09 -9.43 0.69
N PHE A 71 10.36 -8.94 -0.51
CA PHE A 71 11.71 -8.69 -1.01
C PHE A 71 12.09 -7.23 -0.74
N SER A 72 12.96 -7.03 0.25
CA SER A 72 13.55 -5.73 0.53
C SER A 72 14.35 -5.21 -0.66
N SER A 73 14.44 -3.88 -0.81
CA SER A 73 15.14 -3.28 -1.96
C SER A 73 16.62 -3.66 -2.07
N ASP A 74 17.26 -4.02 -0.96
CA ASP A 74 18.65 -4.48 -0.83
C ASP A 74 18.80 -6.01 -0.87
N HIS A 75 17.72 -6.75 -1.11
CA HIS A 75 17.75 -8.20 -1.17
C HIS A 75 18.80 -8.68 -2.20
N PRO A 76 19.65 -9.69 -1.87
CA PRO A 76 20.76 -10.11 -2.73
C PRO A 76 20.34 -10.49 -4.16
N TRP A 77 19.16 -11.06 -4.33
CA TRP A 77 18.61 -11.38 -5.66
C TRP A 77 18.28 -10.13 -6.47
N LEU A 78 17.74 -9.08 -5.85
CA LEU A 78 17.46 -7.81 -6.52
C LEU A 78 18.76 -7.05 -6.83
N VAL A 79 19.77 -7.13 -5.96
CA VAL A 79 21.11 -6.60 -6.25
C VAL A 79 21.72 -7.32 -7.46
N THR A 80 21.62 -8.64 -7.50
CA THR A 80 22.11 -9.47 -8.62
C THR A 80 21.38 -9.13 -9.92
N ALA A 81 20.05 -9.02 -9.88
CA ALA A 81 19.23 -8.64 -11.03
C ALA A 81 19.65 -7.27 -11.61
N ARG A 82 19.77 -6.25 -10.75
CA ARG A 82 20.17 -4.90 -11.16
C ARG A 82 21.60 -4.88 -11.72
N ALA A 83 22.52 -5.63 -11.12
CA ALA A 83 23.89 -5.75 -11.62
C ALA A 83 23.95 -6.40 -13.02
N ALA A 84 23.00 -7.27 -13.35
CA ALA A 84 22.83 -7.85 -14.69
C ALA A 84 22.06 -6.94 -15.67
N GLY A 85 21.65 -5.74 -15.25
CA GLY A 85 20.90 -4.79 -16.07
C GLY A 85 19.41 -5.12 -16.22
N CYS A 86 18.85 -5.96 -15.33
CA CYS A 86 17.41 -6.22 -15.33
C CYS A 86 16.63 -5.00 -14.84
N GLU A 87 15.46 -4.78 -15.42
CA GLU A 87 14.46 -3.92 -14.81
C GLU A 87 13.84 -4.65 -13.60
N CYS A 88 13.83 -4.02 -12.42
CA CYS A 88 13.25 -4.61 -11.22
C CYS A 88 12.02 -3.82 -10.80
N MET A 89 10.86 -4.46 -10.69
CA MET A 89 9.59 -3.79 -10.38
C MET A 89 8.80 -4.54 -9.30
N GLY A 90 8.28 -3.81 -8.30
CA GLY A 90 7.39 -4.41 -7.32
C GLY A 90 6.05 -4.80 -7.95
N GLU A 91 5.37 -5.82 -7.40
CA GLU A 91 4.10 -6.31 -7.93
C GLU A 91 3.04 -5.21 -8.07
N LEU A 92 2.89 -4.36 -7.06
CA LEU A 92 1.93 -3.25 -7.05
C LEU A 92 2.18 -2.29 -8.22
N ASP A 93 3.45 -1.94 -8.45
CA ASP A 93 3.87 -1.02 -9.50
C ASP A 93 3.68 -1.63 -10.91
N PHE A 94 3.97 -2.92 -11.04
CA PHE A 94 3.77 -3.68 -12.28
C PHE A 94 2.29 -3.85 -12.63
N ALA A 95 1.47 -4.29 -11.67
CA ALA A 95 0.04 -4.51 -11.89
C ALA A 95 -0.68 -3.20 -12.27
N ALA A 96 -0.28 -2.07 -11.67
CA ALA A 96 -0.86 -0.76 -11.97
C ALA A 96 -0.72 -0.32 -13.44
N LEU A 97 0.31 -0.78 -14.16
CA LEU A 97 0.48 -0.51 -15.59
C LEU A 97 -0.68 -1.04 -16.45
N PHE A 98 -1.46 -1.97 -15.91
CA PHE A 98 -2.50 -2.71 -16.61
C PHE A 98 -3.90 -2.49 -16.01
N TRP A 99 -4.03 -1.64 -15.00
CA TRP A 99 -5.31 -1.30 -14.39
C TRP A 99 -5.82 0.05 -14.90
N ARG A 100 -7.07 0.09 -15.37
CA ARG A 100 -7.73 1.32 -15.82
C ARG A 100 -8.78 1.85 -14.85
N GLY A 101 -9.15 1.06 -13.85
CA GLY A 101 -10.13 1.44 -12.83
C GLY A 101 -9.56 2.47 -11.85
N GLN A 102 -10.42 2.94 -10.96
CA GLN A 102 -10.02 3.83 -9.89
C GLN A 102 -9.14 3.08 -8.88
N VAL A 103 -8.20 3.79 -8.27
CA VAL A 103 -7.31 3.28 -7.23
C VAL A 103 -7.41 4.16 -5.99
N ILE A 104 -7.77 3.55 -4.85
CA ILE A 104 -7.73 4.16 -3.53
C ILE A 104 -6.63 3.46 -2.75
N ALA A 105 -5.55 4.16 -2.43
CA ALA A 105 -4.46 3.63 -1.62
C ALA A 105 -4.67 3.96 -0.13
N VAL A 106 -4.40 2.99 0.74
CA VAL A 106 -4.43 3.15 2.19
C VAL A 106 -3.06 2.84 2.76
N ALA A 107 -2.48 3.84 3.42
CA ALA A 107 -1.23 3.73 4.17
C ALA A 107 -1.47 4.07 5.64
N GLY A 108 -0.55 3.67 6.50
CA GLY A 108 -0.69 3.78 7.94
C GLY A 108 0.35 2.93 8.66
N SER A 109 0.48 3.04 9.97
CA SER A 109 1.19 2.07 10.81
C SER A 109 0.25 0.95 11.26
N GLU A 110 -0.99 1.28 11.63
CA GLU A 110 -1.98 0.33 12.16
C GLU A 110 -3.36 0.45 11.48
N GLY A 111 -4.07 -0.67 11.36
CA GLY A 111 -5.47 -0.73 10.95
C GLY A 111 -5.72 -0.44 9.47
N ARG A 112 -4.67 -0.44 8.64
CA ARG A 112 -4.77 -0.28 7.17
C ARG A 112 -5.60 -1.40 6.59
N GLU A 113 -5.33 -2.63 7.01
CA GLU A 113 -5.94 -3.84 6.50
C GLU A 113 -7.45 -3.76 6.72
N ILE A 114 -7.89 -3.42 7.93
CA ILE A 114 -9.31 -3.27 8.30
C ILE A 114 -9.96 -2.17 7.47
N LEU A 115 -9.30 -1.03 7.33
CA LEU A 115 -9.84 0.10 6.57
C LEU A 115 -10.02 -0.23 5.08
N VAL A 116 -9.06 -0.94 4.47
CA VAL A 116 -9.13 -1.34 3.06
C VAL A 116 -10.35 -2.24 2.79
N GLU A 117 -10.57 -3.25 3.63
CA GLU A 117 -11.76 -4.10 3.52
C GLU A 117 -13.05 -3.32 3.77
N PHE A 118 -13.04 -2.41 4.75
CA PHE A 118 -14.19 -1.60 5.06
C PHE A 118 -14.57 -0.67 3.92
N LEU A 119 -13.62 0.04 3.32
CA LEU A 119 -13.87 0.93 2.18
C LEU A 119 -14.40 0.15 0.98
N ALA A 120 -13.80 -1.00 0.66
CA ALA A 120 -14.29 -1.86 -0.41
C ALA A 120 -15.72 -2.36 -0.11
N PHE A 121 -16.01 -2.75 1.14
CA PHE A 121 -17.34 -3.14 1.58
C PHE A 121 -18.36 -1.99 1.50
N ALA A 122 -17.98 -0.79 1.93
CA ALA A 122 -18.83 0.38 1.91
C ALA A 122 -19.16 0.79 0.46
N LEU A 123 -18.16 0.82 -0.43
CA LEU A 123 -18.37 1.07 -1.86
C LEU A 123 -19.30 0.04 -2.49
N ARG A 124 -19.08 -1.26 -2.24
CA ARG A 124 -19.99 -2.33 -2.73
C ARG A 124 -21.41 -2.20 -2.20
N SER A 125 -21.57 -1.83 -0.94
CA SER A 125 -22.90 -1.58 -0.33
C SER A 125 -23.65 -0.41 -0.97
N ASN A 126 -22.93 0.45 -1.70
CA ASN A 126 -23.48 1.59 -2.44
C ASN A 126 -23.45 1.38 -3.97
N GLY A 127 -23.36 0.13 -4.42
CA GLY A 127 -23.52 -0.23 -5.84
C GLY A 127 -22.25 -0.16 -6.69
N PHE A 128 -21.08 0.10 -6.10
CA PHE A 128 -19.81 0.13 -6.83
C PHE A 128 -19.16 -1.25 -6.89
N GLU A 129 -18.43 -1.53 -7.98
CA GLU A 129 -17.57 -2.71 -8.07
C GLU A 129 -16.21 -2.41 -7.43
N ALA A 130 -16.06 -2.70 -6.13
CA ALA A 130 -14.83 -2.42 -5.38
C ALA A 130 -14.18 -3.69 -4.80
N SER A 131 -12.85 -3.79 -4.90
CA SER A 131 -12.05 -4.91 -4.39
C SER A 131 -10.92 -4.43 -3.48
N ALA A 132 -10.80 -5.03 -2.30
CA ALA A 132 -9.67 -4.87 -1.38
C ALA A 132 -8.51 -5.76 -1.86
N VAL A 133 -7.32 -5.21 -2.06
CA VAL A 133 -6.16 -5.93 -2.64
C VAL A 133 -4.85 -5.69 -1.89
N CYS A 134 -3.81 -6.43 -2.29
CA CYS A 134 -2.42 -6.44 -1.82
C CYS A 134 -2.18 -7.36 -0.62
N ASP A 135 -2.06 -6.83 0.59
CA ASP A 135 -1.40 -7.53 1.71
C ASP A 135 -2.21 -8.71 2.30
N ARG A 136 -3.51 -8.80 2.04
CA ARG A 136 -4.40 -9.87 2.58
C ARG A 136 -4.56 -11.09 1.69
N GLY A 137 -3.57 -11.38 0.84
CA GLY A 137 -3.55 -12.60 0.02
C GLY A 137 -4.41 -12.55 -1.23
N TYR A 138 -4.91 -11.36 -1.60
CA TYR A 138 -5.48 -11.09 -2.92
C TYR A 138 -4.63 -10.01 -3.63
N PRO A 139 -3.61 -10.42 -4.41
CA PRO A 139 -2.68 -9.49 -5.05
C PRO A 139 -3.36 -8.62 -6.09
N PHE A 140 -2.80 -7.44 -6.34
CA PHE A 140 -3.37 -6.53 -7.33
C PHE A 140 -3.29 -7.11 -8.74
N ALA A 141 -2.18 -7.78 -9.08
CA ALA A 141 -1.99 -8.48 -10.34
C ALA A 141 -3.08 -9.54 -10.59
N GLN A 142 -3.54 -10.22 -9.53
CA GLN A 142 -4.63 -11.18 -9.65
C GLN A 142 -5.95 -10.48 -10.01
N LEU A 143 -6.29 -9.37 -9.35
CA LEU A 143 -7.47 -8.56 -9.71
C LEU A 143 -7.40 -8.09 -11.17
N VAL A 144 -6.24 -7.60 -11.62
CA VAL A 144 -6.04 -7.18 -13.01
C VAL A 144 -6.29 -8.34 -13.99
N ALA A 145 -5.76 -9.53 -13.69
CA ALA A 145 -5.90 -10.70 -14.54
C ALA A 145 -7.36 -11.20 -14.63
N GLU A 146 -8.08 -11.20 -13.51
CA GLU A 146 -9.47 -11.66 -13.41
C GLU A 146 -10.46 -10.69 -14.07
N CYS A 147 -10.26 -9.39 -13.85
CA CYS A 147 -11.16 -8.35 -14.37
C CYS A 147 -10.81 -7.86 -15.77
N GLY A 148 -9.69 -8.31 -16.34
CA GLY A 148 -9.16 -7.78 -17.59
C GLY A 148 -8.92 -6.28 -17.47
N GLY A 149 -8.01 -5.86 -16.58
CA GLY A 149 -7.82 -4.48 -16.12
C GLY A 149 -7.69 -3.40 -17.20
N GLY A 150 -7.30 -3.77 -18.43
CA GLY A 150 -7.25 -2.90 -19.60
C GLY A 150 -8.59 -2.65 -20.31
N SER A 151 -9.68 -3.26 -19.86
CA SER A 151 -11.00 -3.17 -20.48
C SER A 151 -11.79 -1.93 -20.05
N LEU A 152 -12.83 -1.58 -20.82
CA LEU A 152 -13.78 -0.53 -20.43
C LEU A 152 -14.54 -0.90 -19.15
N ALA A 153 -14.91 -2.18 -18.99
CA ALA A 153 -15.55 -2.67 -17.78
C ALA A 153 -14.66 -2.49 -16.54
N ALA A 154 -13.34 -2.62 -16.69
CA ALA A 154 -12.41 -2.37 -15.59
C ALA A 154 -12.30 -0.88 -15.22
N ALA A 155 -12.60 0.05 -16.14
CA ALA A 155 -12.55 1.49 -15.86
C ALA A 155 -13.64 1.95 -14.87
N GLU A 156 -14.70 1.16 -14.70
CA GLU A 156 -15.78 1.41 -13.73
C GLU A 156 -15.54 0.73 -12.37
N LYS A 157 -14.46 -0.05 -12.24
CA LYS A 157 -14.10 -0.77 -11.01
C LYS A 157 -13.17 0.06 -10.14
N ILE A 158 -13.17 -0.25 -8.84
CA ILE A 158 -12.36 0.41 -7.82
C ILE A 158 -11.45 -0.62 -7.15
N ALA A 159 -10.14 -0.40 -7.19
CA ALA A 159 -9.18 -1.13 -6.38
C ALA A 159 -8.87 -0.33 -5.11
N VAL A 160 -9.11 -0.93 -3.95
CA VAL A 160 -8.70 -0.39 -2.65
C VAL A 160 -7.44 -1.13 -2.23
N CYS A 161 -6.29 -0.46 -2.34
CA CYS A 161 -4.98 -1.06 -2.15
C CYS A 161 -4.47 -0.76 -0.75
N GLU A 162 -4.17 -1.80 0.02
CA GLU A 162 -3.26 -1.65 1.15
C GLU A 162 -1.84 -1.42 0.61
N VAL A 163 -1.16 -0.37 1.09
CA VAL A 163 0.22 -0.08 0.69
C VAL A 163 1.08 0.07 1.93
N ASN A 164 2.06 -0.82 2.07
CA ASN A 164 3.07 -0.75 3.12
C ASN A 164 4.28 0.09 2.66
N PRO A 165 5.15 0.55 3.59
CA PRO A 165 6.29 1.38 3.24
C PRO A 165 7.26 0.71 2.27
N SER A 166 7.54 -0.59 2.42
CA SER A 166 8.46 -1.30 1.51
C SER A 166 7.97 -1.27 0.05
N GLN A 167 6.67 -1.44 -0.18
CA GLN A 167 6.05 -1.26 -1.50
C GLN A 167 6.10 0.20 -1.95
N ALA A 168 5.66 1.12 -1.09
CA ALA A 168 5.54 2.55 -1.42
C ALA A 168 6.87 3.14 -1.90
N GLY A 169 7.98 2.77 -1.27
CA GLY A 169 9.33 3.25 -1.61
C GLY A 169 9.87 2.74 -2.95
N THR A 170 9.19 1.80 -3.61
CA THR A 170 9.61 1.25 -4.91
C THR A 170 8.74 1.70 -6.08
N LEU A 171 7.68 2.49 -5.82
CA LEU A 171 6.70 2.89 -6.83
C LEU A 171 7.30 3.87 -7.84
N ARG A 172 7.02 3.65 -9.13
CA ARG A 172 7.39 4.55 -10.23
C ARG A 172 6.22 4.80 -11.18
N HIS A 173 5.42 3.77 -11.43
CA HIS A 173 4.30 3.78 -12.37
C HIS A 173 2.93 3.79 -11.69
N PHE A 174 2.82 3.28 -10.47
CA PHE A 174 1.59 3.28 -9.69
C PHE A 174 1.04 4.69 -9.54
N ARG A 175 -0.25 4.86 -9.80
CA ARG A 175 -0.96 6.12 -9.56
C ARG A 175 -2.25 5.83 -8.81
N ALA A 176 -2.47 6.55 -7.72
CA ALA A 176 -3.70 6.49 -6.96
C ALA A 176 -4.57 7.71 -7.24
N ASP A 177 -5.87 7.51 -7.38
CA ASP A 177 -6.84 8.62 -7.42
C ASP A 177 -7.01 9.25 -6.04
N ALA A 178 -6.91 8.42 -5.00
CA ALA A 178 -6.90 8.89 -3.62
C ALA A 178 -5.91 8.11 -2.76
N THR A 179 -5.34 8.79 -1.75
CA THR A 179 -4.49 8.17 -0.75
C THR A 179 -4.92 8.62 0.63
N LEU A 180 -5.27 7.67 1.48
CA LEU A 180 -5.59 7.87 2.89
C LEU A 180 -4.40 7.38 3.70
N TRP A 181 -3.64 8.30 4.30
CA TRP A 181 -2.59 7.95 5.25
C TRP A 181 -3.12 8.13 6.67
N THR A 182 -3.55 7.02 7.27
CA THR A 182 -4.32 6.98 8.52
C THR A 182 -3.55 7.50 9.71
N ASN A 183 -2.39 6.90 9.96
CA ASN A 183 -1.57 7.19 11.11
C ASN A 183 -0.09 6.91 10.80
N TYR A 184 0.78 7.42 11.67
CA TYR A 184 2.20 7.10 11.63
C TYR A 184 2.76 7.02 13.06
N SER A 185 3.54 5.97 13.29
CA SER A 185 4.18 5.66 14.56
C SER A 185 5.61 5.17 14.29
N GLU A 186 6.59 5.75 15.00
CA GLU A 186 7.99 5.32 14.93
C GLU A 186 8.23 3.96 15.61
N ALA A 187 7.29 3.48 16.42
CA ALA A 187 7.40 2.20 17.13
C ALA A 187 7.10 1.00 16.20
N ASP A 188 6.40 1.24 15.10
CA ASP A 188 5.98 0.21 14.14
C ASP A 188 7.04 0.09 13.05
N PHE A 189 8.13 -0.60 13.40
CA PHE A 189 9.29 -0.80 12.55
C PHE A 189 9.06 -1.98 11.60
N ASP A 190 9.07 -1.73 10.29
CA ASP A 190 8.87 -2.71 9.20
C ASP A 190 10.05 -3.68 9.02
N GLY A 191 10.97 -3.78 9.99
CA GLY A 191 12.17 -4.65 9.95
C GLY A 191 13.25 -4.24 8.94
N TYR A 192 12.87 -3.66 7.80
CA TYR A 192 13.73 -3.34 6.65
C TYR A 192 14.09 -1.86 6.55
N LEU A 193 13.28 -0.99 7.15
CA LEU A 193 13.42 0.46 7.05
C LEU A 193 13.44 1.08 8.44
N ASN A 194 14.31 2.08 8.62
CA ASN A 194 14.22 2.94 9.79
C ASN A 194 12.98 3.82 9.72
N PRO A 195 12.48 4.37 10.85
CA PRO A 195 11.22 5.12 10.86
C PRO A 195 11.20 6.25 9.81
N ALA A 196 12.27 7.03 9.72
CA ALA A 196 12.36 8.14 8.77
C ALA A 196 12.31 7.66 7.31
N ALA A 197 12.93 6.50 7.00
CA ALA A 197 12.82 5.87 5.70
C ALA A 197 11.42 5.31 5.43
N CYS A 198 10.72 4.75 6.42
CA CYS A 198 9.32 4.35 6.28
C CYS A 198 8.42 5.53 5.92
N PHE A 199 8.62 6.67 6.57
CA PHE A 199 7.84 7.86 6.26
C PHE A 199 8.14 8.40 4.86
N ALA A 200 9.42 8.46 4.48
CA ALA A 200 9.82 8.87 3.14
C ALA A 200 9.26 7.95 2.05
N ALA A 201 9.20 6.65 2.32
CA ALA A 201 8.59 5.68 1.43
C ALA A 201 7.08 5.94 1.27
N ASN A 202 6.34 6.14 2.36
CA ASN A 202 4.92 6.53 2.29
C ASN A 202 4.72 7.90 1.62
N TRP A 203 5.69 8.82 1.75
CA TRP A 203 5.65 10.09 1.02
C TRP A 203 5.79 9.89 -0.50
N THR A 204 6.49 8.86 -0.94
CA THR A 204 6.53 8.46 -2.37
C THR A 204 5.13 8.06 -2.85
N LEU A 205 4.34 7.38 -2.02
CA LEU A 205 2.94 7.10 -2.33
C LEU A 205 2.11 8.39 -2.48
N VAL A 206 2.32 9.38 -1.60
CA VAL A 206 1.67 10.71 -1.72
C VAL A 206 2.02 11.39 -3.05
N ALA A 207 3.28 11.30 -3.48
CA ALA A 207 3.71 11.84 -4.77
C ALA A 207 3.10 11.09 -5.97
N CYS A 208 2.70 9.84 -5.79
CA CYS A 208 1.99 9.01 -6.76
C CYS A 208 0.46 9.23 -6.73
N THR A 209 -0.06 10.08 -5.84
CA THR A 209 -1.50 10.39 -5.75
C THR A 209 -1.90 11.53 -6.68
N ALA A 210 -3.10 11.45 -7.25
CA ALA A 210 -3.70 12.52 -8.03
C ALA A 210 -3.77 13.83 -7.20
N PRO A 211 -3.58 15.01 -7.84
CA PRO A 211 -3.65 16.29 -7.14
C PRO A 211 -4.96 16.47 -6.35
N GLY A 212 -4.83 16.59 -5.03
CA GLY A 212 -5.98 16.74 -4.13
C GLY A 212 -6.70 15.46 -3.71
N GLY A 213 -6.23 14.29 -4.15
CA GLY A 213 -6.70 12.99 -3.69
C GLY A 213 -6.07 12.52 -2.36
N PHE A 214 -5.14 13.29 -1.79
CA PHE A 214 -4.44 12.91 -0.57
C PHE A 214 -5.14 13.46 0.69
N VAL A 215 -5.36 12.58 1.67
CA VAL A 215 -5.76 12.95 3.03
C VAL A 215 -4.89 12.24 4.08
N ALA A 216 -4.59 12.95 5.16
CA ALA A 216 -3.68 12.56 6.22
C ALA A 216 -4.33 12.71 7.60
N GLY A 217 -4.12 11.72 8.47
CA GLY A 217 -4.44 11.84 9.89
C GLY A 217 -3.50 12.78 10.64
N SER A 218 -3.87 13.09 11.88
CA SER A 218 -3.16 14.07 12.72
C SER A 218 -1.72 13.66 13.03
N SER A 219 -1.44 12.38 13.27
CA SER A 219 -0.06 11.91 13.50
C SER A 219 0.83 12.14 12.28
N VAL A 220 0.33 11.83 11.08
CA VAL A 220 1.03 12.09 9.81
C VAL A 220 1.34 13.57 9.63
N GLN A 221 0.41 14.46 9.99
CA GLN A 221 0.63 15.90 9.96
C GLN A 221 1.78 16.35 10.88
N VAL A 222 1.81 15.84 12.10
CA VAL A 222 2.86 16.17 13.08
C VAL A 222 4.23 15.73 12.54
N PHE A 223 4.33 14.52 12.01
CA PHE A 223 5.58 13.99 11.46
C PHE A 223 6.01 14.68 10.16
N ALA A 224 5.08 15.02 9.28
CA ALA A 224 5.38 15.83 8.10
C ALA A 224 5.97 17.19 8.50
N SER A 225 5.40 17.82 9.54
CA SER A 225 5.91 19.09 10.08
C SER A 225 7.31 18.94 10.66
N ARG A 226 7.55 17.88 11.45
CA ARG A 226 8.88 17.55 12.01
C ARG A 226 9.93 17.38 10.91
N TRP A 227 9.55 16.78 9.77
CA TRP A 227 10.44 16.60 8.61
C TRP A 227 10.36 17.71 7.56
N HIS A 228 9.69 18.83 7.87
CA HIS A 228 9.62 20.01 7.01
C HIS A 228 9.01 19.72 5.63
N LEU A 229 8.11 18.75 5.58
CA LEU A 229 7.37 18.37 4.38
C LEU A 229 6.05 19.12 4.34
N PRO A 230 5.80 19.95 3.31
CA PRO A 230 4.62 20.78 3.26
C PRO A 230 3.36 19.93 3.01
N LEU A 231 2.40 20.00 3.93
CA LEU A 231 1.06 19.44 3.74
C LEU A 231 0.05 20.55 3.53
N PRO A 232 -0.75 20.51 2.44
CA PRO A 232 -1.81 21.48 2.25
C PRO A 232 -2.87 21.28 3.33
N ALA A 233 -3.36 22.37 3.94
CA ALA A 233 -4.31 22.31 5.04
C ALA A 233 -5.56 21.47 4.73
N ARG A 234 -6.03 21.49 3.47
CA ARG A 234 -7.16 20.69 2.98
C ARG A 234 -6.94 19.17 2.99
N ALA A 235 -5.68 18.71 3.04
CA ALA A 235 -5.36 17.30 3.11
C ALA A 235 -5.34 16.78 4.56
N VAL A 236 -5.34 17.67 5.56
CA VAL A 236 -5.22 17.27 6.95
C VAL A 236 -6.60 17.08 7.57
N VAL A 237 -6.79 15.95 8.24
CA VAL A 237 -7.98 15.66 9.01
C VAL A 237 -7.62 15.54 10.49
N ALA A 238 -8.38 16.24 11.34
CA ALA A 238 -8.26 16.12 12.78
C ALA A 238 -8.82 14.75 13.23
N THR A 239 -7.93 13.79 13.42
CA THR A 239 -8.24 12.41 13.79
C THR A 239 -7.81 12.07 15.21
N ALA A 240 -6.85 12.81 15.78
CA ALA A 240 -6.43 12.64 17.16
C ALA A 240 -7.47 13.21 18.14
N ALA A 241 -7.60 12.55 19.30
CA ALA A 241 -8.43 12.96 20.43
C ALA A 241 -9.90 13.29 20.10
N GLN A 242 -10.42 12.77 18.98
CA GLN A 242 -11.83 12.87 18.63
C GLN A 242 -12.72 12.19 19.68
N PRO A 243 -13.86 12.80 20.05
CA PRO A 243 -14.80 12.22 21.00
C PRO A 243 -15.33 10.88 20.51
N ALA A 244 -15.90 10.08 21.42
CA ALA A 244 -16.59 8.87 21.01
C ALA A 244 -17.80 9.23 20.14
N ASP A 245 -18.00 8.49 19.06
CA ASP A 245 -19.16 8.63 18.19
C ASP A 245 -20.21 7.57 18.58
N PRO A 246 -21.37 7.96 19.15
CA PRO A 246 -22.42 7.02 19.52
C PRO A 246 -22.96 6.20 18.35
N LEU A 247 -22.88 6.70 17.11
CA LEU A 247 -23.36 5.99 15.92
C LEU A 247 -22.46 4.83 15.52
N LEU A 248 -21.21 4.84 16.00
CA LEU A 248 -20.20 3.79 15.82
C LEU A 248 -20.10 2.86 17.04
N ALA A 249 -20.95 3.05 18.06
CA ALA A 249 -21.03 2.12 19.18
C ALA A 249 -21.22 0.69 18.65
N GLU A 250 -20.49 -0.27 19.25
CA GLU A 250 -20.50 -1.69 18.86
C GLU A 250 -19.92 -2.03 17.48
N THR A 251 -19.34 -1.06 16.77
CA THR A 251 -18.57 -1.31 15.54
C THR A 251 -17.07 -1.44 15.83
N VAL A 252 -16.30 -1.94 14.86
CA VAL A 252 -14.83 -1.99 14.94
C VAL A 252 -14.20 -0.60 15.04
N PHE A 253 -14.94 0.46 14.71
CA PHE A 253 -14.49 1.85 14.71
C PHE A 253 -14.83 2.60 16.02
N ALA A 254 -15.41 1.92 17.01
CA ALA A 254 -15.82 2.53 18.27
C ALA A 254 -14.63 3.09 19.06
N THR A 255 -13.45 2.48 18.96
CA THR A 255 -12.26 2.80 19.77
C THR A 255 -11.05 3.12 18.90
N TYR A 256 -10.03 3.77 19.50
CA TYR A 256 -8.72 3.90 18.87
C TYR A 256 -8.02 2.53 18.75
N PRO A 257 -7.16 2.35 17.74
CA PRO A 257 -6.82 3.30 16.67
C PRO A 257 -7.90 3.42 15.57
N MET A 258 -8.87 2.51 15.54
CA MET A 258 -9.80 2.41 14.41
C MET A 258 -10.74 3.60 14.23
N ARG A 259 -11.08 4.30 15.32
CA ARG A 259 -11.81 5.56 15.25
C ARG A 259 -11.12 6.59 14.35
N GLU A 260 -9.80 6.73 14.45
CA GLU A 260 -9.03 7.64 13.59
C GLU A 260 -9.16 7.25 12.12
N SER A 261 -9.05 5.95 11.80
CA SER A 261 -9.25 5.46 10.43
C SER A 261 -10.64 5.77 9.91
N PHE A 262 -11.70 5.64 10.73
CA PHE A 262 -13.06 5.98 10.31
C PHE A 262 -13.25 7.48 10.08
N VAL A 263 -12.71 8.33 10.96
CA VAL A 263 -12.79 9.80 10.79
C VAL A 263 -12.10 10.22 9.49
N LEU A 264 -10.92 9.66 9.18
CA LEU A 264 -10.23 9.92 7.92
C LEU A 264 -11.03 9.40 6.72
N ALA A 265 -11.58 8.19 6.83
CA ALA A 265 -12.43 7.60 5.79
C ALA A 265 -13.67 8.47 5.52
N ALA A 266 -14.33 8.99 6.57
CA ALA A 266 -15.50 9.85 6.46
C ALA A 266 -15.18 11.19 5.78
N ALA A 267 -14.02 11.76 6.08
CA ALA A 267 -13.56 12.98 5.42
C ALA A 267 -13.33 12.75 3.91
N TRP A 268 -12.65 11.67 3.54
CA TRP A 268 -12.49 11.29 2.14
C TRP A 268 -13.83 10.96 1.47
N TRP A 269 -14.70 10.20 2.12
CA TRP A 269 -16.01 9.77 1.63
C TRP A 269 -16.89 10.97 1.25
N GLY A 270 -16.97 11.97 2.15
CA GLY A 270 -17.70 13.21 1.87
C GLY A 270 -17.05 14.03 0.76
N ALA A 271 -15.71 14.12 0.71
CA ALA A 271 -15.00 14.82 -0.36
C ALA A 271 -15.18 14.16 -1.73
N ALA A 272 -15.35 12.84 -1.77
CA ALA A 272 -15.67 12.06 -2.96
C ALA A 272 -17.15 12.18 -3.39
N GLY A 273 -17.98 12.90 -2.64
CA GLY A 273 -19.39 13.20 -2.97
C GLY A 273 -20.40 12.16 -2.49
N PHE A 274 -19.98 11.18 -1.69
CA PHE A 274 -20.87 10.19 -1.12
C PHE A 274 -21.60 10.70 0.13
N GLN A 275 -22.75 10.11 0.46
CA GLN A 275 -23.52 10.54 1.62
C GLN A 275 -22.91 9.97 2.90
N PRO A 276 -22.69 10.78 3.96
CA PRO A 276 -22.14 10.27 5.22
C PRO A 276 -22.95 9.10 5.81
N SER A 277 -24.28 9.14 5.68
CA SER A 277 -25.17 8.08 6.19
C SER A 277 -24.87 6.70 5.60
N GLU A 278 -24.37 6.64 4.36
CA GLU A 278 -24.01 5.39 3.68
C GLU A 278 -22.80 4.73 4.35
N LEU A 279 -21.79 5.54 4.72
CA LEU A 279 -20.59 5.05 5.40
C LEU A 279 -20.91 4.54 6.82
N TYR A 280 -21.76 5.28 7.55
CA TYR A 280 -22.25 4.85 8.86
C TYR A 280 -23.09 3.57 8.80
N ALA A 281 -23.96 3.45 7.79
CA ALA A 281 -24.73 2.23 7.57
C ALA A 281 -23.80 1.04 7.30
N ALA A 282 -22.81 1.23 6.42
CA ALA A 282 -21.80 0.22 6.15
C ALA A 282 -21.03 -0.19 7.42
N ALA A 283 -20.61 0.77 8.27
CA ALA A 283 -19.86 0.47 9.49
C ALA A 283 -20.64 -0.42 10.47
N ARG A 284 -21.95 -0.27 10.56
CA ARG A 284 -22.82 -1.07 11.44
C ARG A 284 -22.93 -2.53 11.00
N THR A 285 -22.93 -2.77 9.69
CA THR A 285 -23.07 -4.12 9.11
C THR A 285 -21.73 -4.76 8.77
N PHE A 286 -20.65 -3.99 8.76
CA PHE A 286 -19.31 -4.49 8.45
C PHE A 286 -18.88 -5.55 9.48
N ARG A 287 -18.40 -6.68 8.98
CA ARG A 287 -17.83 -7.76 9.79
C ARG A 287 -16.53 -8.18 9.14
N LEU A 288 -15.47 -8.26 9.94
CA LEU A 288 -14.20 -8.78 9.47
C LEU A 288 -14.39 -10.26 9.11
N ALA A 289 -14.05 -10.63 7.88
CA ALA A 289 -13.89 -12.03 7.53
C ALA A 289 -12.85 -12.62 8.50
N ARG A 290 -13.15 -13.80 9.08
CA ARG A 290 -12.18 -14.50 9.93
C ARG A 290 -10.90 -14.71 9.12
N LYS A 291 -9.74 -14.35 9.69
CA LYS A 291 -8.43 -14.71 9.12
C LYS A 291 -8.47 -16.19 8.76
N CYS A 292 -8.04 -16.54 7.54
CA CYS A 292 -7.65 -17.92 7.26
C CYS A 292 -6.55 -18.27 8.28
N PRO A 293 -6.66 -19.40 9.01
CA PRO A 293 -5.79 -19.66 10.15
C PRO A 293 -4.37 -19.93 9.67
N SER A 294 -3.52 -18.91 9.76
CA SER A 294 -2.07 -19.06 9.87
C SER A 294 -1.53 -17.93 10.73
N SER A 295 -0.83 -18.35 11.79
CA SER A 295 -0.12 -17.61 12.86
C SER A 295 -0.96 -16.79 13.84
N ASP A 296 -1.12 -17.39 15.03
CA ASP A 296 -1.32 -16.75 16.32
C ASP A 296 -0.22 -15.70 16.59
N VAL A 297 -0.59 -14.55 17.18
CA VAL A 297 0.04 -13.94 18.38
C VAL A 297 -0.78 -12.71 18.83
N GLU A 298 -0.89 -12.59 20.15
CA GLU A 298 -1.58 -11.66 21.04
C GLU A 298 -1.82 -10.22 20.56
N THR A 299 -3.06 -9.75 20.68
CA THR A 299 -3.44 -8.33 20.62
C THR A 299 -4.42 -8.01 21.75
N ALA A 300 -3.90 -7.55 22.90
CA ALA A 300 -4.73 -6.96 23.97
C ALA A 300 -3.99 -5.94 24.87
N GLU A 301 -2.66 -6.03 25.02
CA GLU A 301 -1.92 -5.12 25.94
C GLU A 301 -1.41 -3.81 25.31
N THR A 302 -1.30 -3.71 23.99
CA THR A 302 -0.69 -2.56 23.29
C THR A 302 -1.56 -1.28 23.32
N ALA A 303 -2.88 -1.42 23.44
CA ALA A 303 -3.82 -0.30 23.33
C ALA A 303 -3.82 0.67 24.53
N ARG A 304 -3.39 0.24 25.73
CA ARG A 304 -3.34 1.13 26.93
C ARG A 304 -2.10 2.04 26.96
N GLY A 305 -0.98 1.61 26.36
CA GLY A 305 0.27 2.39 26.36
C GLY A 305 0.29 3.56 25.37
N LEU A 306 -0.61 3.56 24.38
CA LEU A 306 -0.62 4.52 23.28
C LEU A 306 -1.30 5.85 23.63
N ASN A 307 -2.37 5.82 24.42
CA ASN A 307 -3.12 7.02 24.79
C ASN A 307 -2.35 7.98 25.71
N SER A 308 -1.40 7.49 26.52
CA SER A 308 -0.57 8.38 27.35
C SER A 308 0.54 9.06 26.55
N LYS A 309 1.08 8.42 25.50
CA LYS A 309 2.21 8.93 24.73
C LYS A 309 1.84 10.00 23.71
N ILE A 310 0.62 9.95 23.14
CA ILE A 310 0.12 11.00 22.23
C ILE A 310 -0.09 12.33 22.99
N ALA A 311 -0.52 12.28 24.25
CA ALA A 311 -0.68 13.46 25.09
C ALA A 311 0.67 14.11 25.45
N ASP A 312 1.70 13.30 25.74
CA ASP A 312 3.05 13.81 26.03
C ASP A 312 3.76 14.37 24.77
N PHE A 313 3.54 13.76 23.60
CA PHE A 313 4.19 14.16 22.34
C PHE A 313 3.68 15.50 21.79
N LEU A 314 2.40 15.84 21.98
CA LEU A 314 1.85 17.14 21.57
C LEU A 314 2.36 18.33 22.41
N SER A 315 3.17 18.07 23.45
CA SER A 315 3.68 19.10 24.38
C SER A 315 5.16 19.47 24.16
N THR A 316 5.88 18.80 23.26
CA THR A 316 7.33 18.99 23.09
C THR A 316 7.71 19.55 21.72
N ASP A 317 8.35 20.72 21.74
CA ASP A 317 8.97 21.37 20.58
C ASP A 317 10.33 20.69 20.31
N VAL A 318 10.48 20.01 19.16
CA VAL A 318 11.68 19.20 18.85
C VAL A 318 12.22 19.53 17.46
N SER A 319 13.26 20.35 17.41
CA SER A 319 14.17 20.47 16.25
C SER A 319 14.89 19.13 15.98
N PRO A 320 15.25 18.82 14.72
CA PRO A 320 15.90 17.55 14.37
C PRO A 320 17.22 17.39 15.12
N ARG A 321 17.40 16.25 15.82
CA ARG A 321 18.52 16.05 16.75
C ARG A 321 19.63 15.16 16.21
N ASN A 322 19.41 14.33 15.18
CA ASN A 322 20.34 13.26 14.83
C ASN A 322 20.66 13.11 13.32
N SER A 323 21.82 12.55 12.99
CA SER A 323 22.34 12.34 11.62
C SER A 323 21.46 11.45 10.72
N THR A 324 20.68 10.54 11.31
CA THR A 324 19.71 9.70 10.60
C THR A 324 18.54 10.51 10.03
N GLU A 325 18.10 11.57 10.72
CA GLU A 325 17.04 12.47 10.24
C GLU A 325 17.54 13.33 9.07
N LEU A 326 18.80 13.76 9.08
CA LEU A 326 19.41 14.46 7.95
C LEU A 326 19.52 13.57 6.69
N HIS A 327 19.81 12.27 6.85
CA HIS A 327 19.86 11.34 5.72
C HIS A 327 18.47 11.10 5.12
N ALA A 328 17.42 11.05 5.94
CA ALA A 328 16.04 10.95 5.48
C ALA A 328 15.58 12.20 4.72
N ILE A 329 15.93 13.40 5.21
CA ILE A 329 15.72 14.67 4.47
C ILE A 329 16.43 14.62 3.11
N THR A 330 17.60 13.96 3.02
CA THR A 330 18.33 13.80 1.75
C THR A 330 17.64 12.83 0.79
N LEU A 331 17.05 11.73 1.30
CA LEU A 331 16.24 10.80 0.50
C LEU A 331 14.95 11.45 -0.01
N LEU A 332 14.32 12.30 0.81
CA LEU A 332 13.11 13.07 0.47
C LEU A 332 13.37 14.18 -0.58
N ASN A 333 14.61 14.65 -0.72
CA ASN A 333 14.99 15.74 -1.62
C ASN A 333 15.70 15.28 -2.91
N ARG A 334 15.71 13.99 -3.24
CA ARG A 334 16.27 13.54 -4.54
C ARG A 334 15.32 13.89 -5.69
N PRO A 335 15.77 14.64 -6.71
CA PRO A 335 15.08 14.65 -8.00
C PRO A 335 15.37 13.31 -8.68
N TYR A 336 14.30 12.54 -8.93
CA TYR A 336 14.19 11.31 -9.74
C TYR A 336 15.48 10.51 -10.03
#